data_AF-A0A3A5WPA5-F1
#
_entry.id   AF-A0A3A5WPA5-F1
#
_cell.length_a   1.000
_cell.length_b   1.000
_cell.length_c   1.000
_cell.angle_alpha   90.00
_cell.angle_beta   90.00
_cell.angle_gamma   90.00
#
_symmetry.space_group_name_H-M   'P 1'
#
loop_
_entity.id
_entity.type
_entity.pdbx_description
1 polymer ?
#
loop_
_entity_poly.entity_id
_entity_poly.type
_entity_poly.pdbx_seq_one_letter_code
_entity_poly.pdbx_strand_id
1 'polypeptide(L)'
;MKTIISSATKTRDNSIDILRSFALIAIILIHCHPDSNFVCQLTEFNVPMMVFLSGVSYALSSKNESYGSYCWKRFKRLILPAWIFIWGYGCVLSFLSSNFMAKFLLFNSIFYTYWFVWIIRVFFLIALLAPLFKKYINFINSSKKIATQLTLVYVCYEITLRYINTDFLLWNIFAQIIPYSIFFILGMVTVKTGG
;
A
#
# COMPACT_ATOMS: atom_id res chain seq x y z
N MET A 1 14.21 -40.67 -22.42
CA MET A 1 15.35 -39.73 -22.42
C MET A 1 14.80 -38.34 -22.08
N LYS A 2 15.25 -37.80 -20.94
CA LYS A 2 14.95 -36.51 -20.28
C LYS A 2 13.83 -35.60 -20.84
N THR A 3 12.80 -35.50 -20.02
CA THR A 3 12.00 -34.32 -19.68
C THR A 3 12.78 -33.01 -19.81
N ILE A 4 12.31 -32.09 -20.65
CA ILE A 4 12.58 -30.65 -20.48
C ILE A 4 11.23 -30.02 -20.13
N ILE A 5 11.01 -29.94 -18.82
CA ILE A 5 10.02 -29.07 -18.23
C ILE A 5 10.44 -27.65 -18.62
N SER A 6 9.82 -27.09 -19.66
CA SER A 6 9.83 -25.66 -19.88
C SER A 6 9.07 -25.04 -18.71
N SER A 7 9.80 -24.66 -17.67
CA SER A 7 9.26 -23.79 -16.62
C SER A 7 8.84 -22.50 -17.32
N ALA A 8 7.54 -22.27 -17.46
CA ALA A 8 7.00 -21.02 -17.96
C ALA A 8 7.56 -19.87 -17.10
N THR A 9 8.63 -19.23 -17.57
CA THR A 9 9.18 -18.03 -16.95
C THR A 9 8.17 -16.94 -17.24
N LYS A 10 7.29 -16.71 -16.28
CA LYS A 10 6.42 -15.55 -16.27
C LYS A 10 7.29 -14.30 -16.41
N THR A 11 7.31 -13.73 -17.61
CA THR A 11 8.20 -12.63 -17.98
C THR A 11 7.88 -11.41 -17.12
N ARG A 12 8.92 -10.73 -16.66
CA ARG A 12 8.80 -9.50 -15.87
C ARG A 12 8.28 -8.39 -16.77
N ASP A 13 7.24 -7.68 -16.31
CA ASP A 13 6.65 -6.57 -17.06
C ASP A 13 7.35 -5.26 -16.69
N ASN A 14 8.15 -4.75 -17.62
CA ASN A 14 8.92 -3.52 -17.45
C ASN A 14 8.03 -2.29 -17.24
N SER A 15 6.80 -2.28 -17.75
CA SER A 15 5.87 -1.15 -17.60
C SER A 15 5.52 -0.93 -16.12
N ILE A 16 5.35 -2.02 -15.37
CA ILE A 16 5.09 -1.98 -13.93
C ILE A 16 6.28 -1.36 -13.19
N ASP A 17 7.50 -1.71 -13.58
CA ASP A 17 8.71 -1.21 -12.91
C ASP A 17 9.02 0.24 -13.26
N ILE A 18 8.74 0.66 -14.50
CA ILE A 18 8.83 2.06 -14.93
C ILE A 18 7.84 2.91 -14.13
N LEU A 19 6.57 2.49 -14.04
CA LEU A 19 5.56 3.19 -13.25
C LEU A 19 5.91 3.26 -11.76
N ARG A 20 6.47 2.19 -11.19
CA ARG A 20 6.99 2.21 -9.80
C ARG A 20 8.11 3.21 -9.63
N SER A 21 9.00 3.30 -10.61
CA SER A 21 10.12 4.25 -10.58
C SER A 21 9.61 5.68 -10.59
N PHE A 22 8.63 6.00 -11.46
CA PHE A 22 7.95 7.31 -11.44
C PHE A 22 7.29 7.61 -10.09
N ALA A 23 6.62 6.63 -9.48
CA ALA A 23 5.99 6.83 -8.19
C ALA A 23 7.01 7.14 -7.10
N LEU A 24 8.14 6.43 -7.10
CA LEU A 24 9.21 6.62 -6.13
C LEU A 24 9.88 7.99 -6.31
N ILE A 25 10.13 8.41 -7.55
CA ILE A 25 10.65 9.75 -7.86
C ILE A 25 9.67 10.81 -7.36
N ALA A 26 8.37 10.65 -7.59
CA ALA A 26 7.35 11.57 -7.11
C ALA A 26 7.29 11.63 -5.57
N ILE A 27 7.51 10.52 -4.86
CA ILE A 27 7.62 10.51 -3.38
C ILE A 27 8.86 11.30 -2.94
N ILE A 28 10.00 11.15 -3.62
CA ILE A 28 11.21 11.92 -3.28
C ILE A 28 10.97 13.41 -3.54
N LEU A 29 10.41 13.76 -4.70
CA LEU A 29 10.18 15.13 -5.15
C LEU A 29 9.35 15.94 -4.14
N ILE A 30 8.26 15.38 -3.62
CA ILE A 30 7.40 16.07 -2.64
C ILE A 30 8.09 16.31 -1.30
N HIS A 31 9.00 15.43 -0.90
CA HIS A 31 9.76 15.61 0.34
C HIS A 31 10.92 16.61 0.17
N CYS A 32 11.41 16.81 -1.05
CA CYS A 32 12.41 17.84 -1.35
C CYS A 32 11.79 19.24 -1.48
N HIS A 33 10.56 19.34 -1.99
CA HIS A 33 9.88 20.62 -2.23
C HIS A 33 8.42 20.62 -1.71
N PRO A 34 8.22 20.50 -0.39
CA PRO A 34 6.88 20.40 0.20
C PRO A 34 6.04 21.68 0.05
N ASP A 35 6.69 22.85 -0.07
CA ASP A 35 5.99 24.15 -0.17
C ASP A 35 5.57 24.52 -1.59
N SER A 36 5.96 23.72 -2.59
CA SER A 36 5.63 23.98 -3.98
C SER A 36 4.27 23.39 -4.35
N ASN A 37 3.26 24.25 -4.51
CA ASN A 37 1.91 23.83 -4.93
C ASN A 37 1.92 23.02 -6.23
N PHE A 38 2.79 23.36 -7.17
CA PHE A 38 2.93 22.62 -8.42
C PHE A 38 3.45 21.20 -8.18
N VAL A 39 4.46 21.05 -7.33
CA VAL A 39 5.02 19.73 -6.97
C VAL A 39 3.99 18.90 -6.18
N CYS A 40 3.25 19.52 -5.26
CA CYS A 40 2.15 18.85 -4.54
C CYS A 40 1.15 18.24 -5.51
N GLN A 41 0.56 19.05 -6.40
CA GLN A 41 -0.43 18.56 -7.35
C GLN A 41 0.12 17.48 -8.29
N LEU A 42 1.37 17.62 -8.72
CA LEU A 42 2.03 16.64 -9.59
C LEU A 42 2.36 15.33 -8.87
N THR A 43 2.41 15.31 -7.54
CA THR A 43 2.82 14.13 -6.77
C THR A 43 1.70 13.50 -5.96
N GLU A 44 0.51 14.11 -5.88
CA GLU A 44 -0.65 13.60 -5.13
C GLU A 44 -1.04 12.16 -5.50
N PHE A 45 -0.81 11.73 -6.74
CA PHE A 45 -1.15 10.38 -7.20
C PHE A 45 -0.08 9.32 -6.90
N ASN A 46 1.07 9.68 -6.33
CA ASN A 46 2.21 8.79 -6.14
C ASN A 46 1.86 7.55 -5.29
N VAL A 47 1.17 7.76 -4.18
CA VAL A 47 0.76 6.71 -3.24
C VAL A 47 -0.37 5.86 -3.84
N PRO A 48 -1.48 6.44 -4.35
CA PRO A 48 -2.48 5.68 -5.09
C PRO A 48 -1.89 4.79 -6.19
N MET A 49 -0.93 5.32 -6.96
CA MET A 49 -0.25 4.55 -8.02
C MET A 49 0.55 3.37 -7.45
N MET A 50 1.29 3.55 -6.37
CA MET A 50 2.03 2.45 -5.73
C MET A 50 1.11 1.35 -5.19
N VAL A 51 -0.06 1.73 -4.67
CA VAL A 51 -1.08 0.78 -4.19
C VAL A 51 -1.71 0.03 -5.36
N PHE A 52 -2.07 0.73 -6.43
CA PHE A 52 -2.57 0.11 -7.66
C PHE A 52 -1.59 -0.92 -8.25
N LEU A 53 -0.31 -0.54 -8.42
CA LEU A 53 0.73 -1.43 -8.94
C LEU A 53 1.02 -2.60 -8.00
N SER A 54 0.79 -2.44 -6.70
CA SER A 54 0.85 -3.53 -5.72
C SER A 54 -0.28 -4.54 -5.94
N GLY A 55 -1.49 -4.06 -6.28
CA GLY A 55 -2.62 -4.89 -6.70
C GLY A 55 -2.32 -5.69 -7.97
N VAL A 56 -1.83 -5.02 -9.01
CA VAL A 56 -1.40 -5.64 -10.29
C VAL A 56 -0.39 -6.75 -10.02
N SER A 57 0.67 -6.44 -9.26
CA SER A 57 1.71 -7.42 -8.96
C SER A 57 1.23 -8.55 -8.07
N TYR A 58 0.30 -8.30 -7.16
CA TYR A 58 -0.32 -9.35 -6.37
C TYR A 58 -1.14 -10.29 -7.24
N ALA A 59 -2.01 -9.78 -8.13
CA ALA A 59 -2.78 -10.61 -9.06
C ALA A 59 -1.87 -11.49 -9.94
N LEU A 60 -0.78 -10.90 -10.44
CA LEU A 60 0.20 -11.61 -11.25
C LEU A 60 1.02 -12.65 -10.45
N SER A 61 1.41 -12.36 -9.20
CA SER A 61 2.36 -13.20 -8.44
C SER A 61 1.72 -14.09 -7.38
N SER A 62 0.41 -14.03 -7.20
CA SER A 62 -0.30 -14.74 -6.14
C SER A 62 -0.12 -16.26 -6.28
N LYS A 63 0.56 -16.85 -5.30
CA LYS A 63 0.76 -18.31 -5.17
C LYS A 63 -0.28 -18.89 -4.20
N ASN A 64 -0.54 -20.19 -4.32
CA ASN A 64 -1.26 -20.94 -3.29
C ASN A 64 -0.31 -21.20 -2.11
N GLU A 65 -0.26 -20.26 -1.17
CA GLU A 65 0.45 -20.42 0.11
C GLU A 65 -0.51 -20.20 1.28
N SER A 66 -0.13 -20.70 2.47
CA SER A 66 -0.93 -20.50 3.68
C SER A 66 -0.98 -19.01 4.06
N TYR A 67 -2.12 -18.57 4.60
CA TYR A 67 -2.33 -17.17 4.99
C TYR A 67 -1.26 -16.69 5.98
N GLY A 68 -0.92 -17.51 6.98
CA GLY A 68 0.13 -17.17 7.96
C GLY A 68 1.51 -16.97 7.33
N SER A 69 1.93 -17.86 6.41
CA SER A 69 3.19 -17.72 5.66
C SER A 69 3.20 -16.43 4.85
N TYR A 70 2.10 -16.13 4.17
CA TYR A 70 1.94 -14.91 3.40
C TYR A 70 2.05 -13.65 4.28
N CYS A 71 1.30 -13.59 5.38
CA CYS A 71 1.34 -12.47 6.33
C CYS A 71 2.74 -12.25 6.89
N TRP A 72 3.44 -13.33 7.24
CA TRP A 72 4.80 -13.27 7.77
C TRP A 72 5.81 -12.73 6.75
N LYS A 73 5.72 -13.16 5.49
CA LYS A 73 6.55 -12.61 4.40
C LYS A 73 6.31 -11.11 4.19
N ARG A 74 5.04 -10.68 4.26
CA ARG A 74 4.67 -9.25 4.14
C ARG A 74 5.19 -8.44 5.32
N PHE A 75 5.04 -8.96 6.54
CA PHE A 75 5.55 -8.34 7.75
C PHE A 75 7.08 -8.16 7.69
N LYS A 76 7.82 -9.23 7.40
CA LYS A 76 9.29 -9.20 7.25
C LYS A 76 9.78 -8.23 6.18
N ARG A 77 8.99 -8.01 5.13
CA ARG A 77 9.39 -7.13 4.02
C ARG A 77 9.06 -5.66 4.27
N LEU A 78 7.95 -5.37 4.97
CA LEU A 78 7.44 -4.00 5.11
C LEU A 78 7.70 -3.43 6.51
N ILE A 79 7.30 -4.15 7.55
CA ILE A 79 7.34 -3.67 8.94
C ILE A 79 8.75 -3.77 9.50
N LEU A 80 9.39 -4.94 9.34
CA LEU A 80 10.70 -5.20 9.95
C LEU A 80 11.78 -4.21 9.49
N PRO A 81 11.96 -3.90 8.20
CA PRO A 81 12.98 -2.93 7.77
C PRO A 81 12.66 -1.52 8.26
N ALA A 82 11.39 -1.14 8.29
CA ALA A 82 10.96 0.17 8.79
C ALA A 82 11.22 0.32 10.29
N TRP A 83 10.94 -0.72 11.08
CA TRP A 83 11.28 -0.74 12.50
C TRP A 83 12.79 -0.67 12.73
N ILE A 84 13.58 -1.48 12.04
CA ILE A 84 15.05 -1.43 12.17
C ILE A 84 15.56 -0.01 11.88
N PHE A 85 15.07 0.62 10.82
CA PHE A 85 15.45 1.99 10.48
C PHE A 85 15.05 3.01 11.56
N ILE A 86 13.79 2.99 12.02
CA ILE A 86 13.28 3.96 13.01
C ILE A 86 13.98 3.79 14.35
N TRP A 87 14.16 2.55 14.80
CA TRP A 87 14.85 2.26 16.06
C TRP A 87 16.33 2.65 15.97
N GLY A 88 17.02 2.28 14.89
CA GLY A 88 18.42 2.67 14.68
C GLY A 88 18.60 4.18 14.65
N TYR A 89 17.79 4.88 13.86
CA TYR A 89 17.80 6.34 13.76
C TYR A 89 17.46 7.02 15.09
N GLY A 90 16.43 6.52 15.79
CA GLY A 90 16.04 7.01 17.10
C GLY A 90 17.13 6.85 18.16
N CYS A 91 17.84 5.71 18.17
CA CYS A 91 18.96 5.48 19.07
C CYS A 91 20.12 6.46 18.80
N VAL A 92 20.50 6.67 17.53
CA VAL A 92 21.55 7.63 17.15
C VAL A 92 21.17 9.04 17.58
N LEU A 93 19.93 9.47 17.33
CA LEU A 93 19.45 10.78 17.75
C LEU A 93 19.39 10.95 19.26
N SER A 94 19.01 9.91 20.01
CA SER A 94 18.98 9.96 21.48
C SER A 94 20.38 10.07 22.09
N PHE A 95 21.40 9.55 21.39
CA PHE A 95 22.79 9.64 21.83
C PHE A 95 23.38 11.01 21.54
N LEU A 96 23.06 11.60 20.38
CA LEU A 96 23.55 12.91 19.94
C LEU A 96 22.79 14.09 20.57
N SER A 97 21.55 13.88 21.02
CA SER A 97 20.74 14.93 21.63
C SER A 97 19.86 14.36 22.75
N SER A 98 19.79 15.05 23.90
CA SER A 98 18.95 14.68 25.05
C SER A 98 17.46 14.97 24.83
N ASN A 99 16.99 14.93 23.58
CA ASN A 99 15.69 15.47 23.19
C ASN A 99 14.54 14.48 23.38
N PHE A 100 13.43 15.01 23.92
CA PHE A 100 12.10 14.40 23.97
C PHE A 100 11.67 13.76 22.64
N MET A 101 12.11 14.34 21.52
CA MET A 101 11.83 13.87 20.15
C MET A 101 12.30 12.42 19.92
N ALA A 102 13.42 11.99 20.51
CA ALA A 102 13.92 10.61 20.33
C ALA A 102 13.04 9.59 21.06
N LYS A 103 12.59 9.89 22.29
CA LYS A 103 11.62 9.06 23.03
C LYS A 103 10.25 9.05 22.35
N PHE A 104 9.84 10.18 21.78
CA PHE A 104 8.58 10.33 21.03
C PHE A 104 8.57 9.51 19.73
N LEU A 105 9.68 9.47 18.98
CA LEU A 105 9.86 8.63 17.79
C LEU A 105 9.78 7.13 18.13
N LEU A 106 10.40 6.71 19.23
CA LEU A 106 10.39 5.31 19.69
C LEU A 106 8.98 4.86 20.09
N PHE A 107 8.23 5.69 20.82
CA PHE A 107 6.86 5.35 21.25
C PHE A 107 5.85 5.32 20.09
N ASN A 108 5.95 6.25 19.14
CA ASN A 108 5.07 6.31 17.96
C ASN A 108 5.39 5.26 16.88
N SER A 109 6.59 4.65 16.92
CA SER A 109 6.99 3.59 15.99
C SER A 109 6.09 2.34 16.04
N ILE A 110 5.40 2.13 17.17
CA ILE A 110 4.51 0.98 17.41
C ILE A 110 3.19 1.13 16.64
N PHE A 111 2.67 2.36 16.49
CA PHE A 111 1.35 2.62 15.89
C PHE A 111 1.41 3.29 14.51
N TYR A 112 2.61 3.69 14.05
CA TYR A 112 2.86 4.33 12.75
C TYR A 112 1.93 5.54 12.49
N THR A 113 1.60 6.27 13.54
CA THR A 113 0.55 7.30 13.53
C THR A 113 0.98 8.60 12.82
N TYR A 114 2.28 8.83 12.66
CA TYR A 114 2.80 10.09 12.12
C TYR A 114 2.96 10.12 10.60
N TRP A 115 2.92 11.35 10.07
CA TRP A 115 2.91 11.74 8.65
C TRP A 115 3.98 11.08 7.76
N PHE A 116 5.10 10.62 8.31
CA PHE A 116 6.19 10.06 7.50
C PHE A 116 6.11 8.54 7.28
N VAL A 117 5.39 7.78 8.11
CA VAL A 117 5.45 6.30 8.10
C VAL A 117 4.07 5.64 8.01
N TRP A 118 3.00 6.42 8.09
CA TRP A 118 1.62 5.92 8.00
C TRP A 118 1.38 5.08 6.73
N ILE A 119 2.07 5.39 5.64
CA ILE A 119 1.90 4.66 4.38
C ILE A 119 2.37 3.20 4.45
N ILE A 120 3.39 2.91 5.26
CA ILE A 120 3.87 1.52 5.47
C ILE A 120 2.78 0.69 6.13
N ARG A 121 2.08 1.26 7.12
CA ARG A 121 0.92 0.64 7.77
C ARG A 121 -0.18 0.37 6.75
N VAL A 122 -0.51 1.34 5.90
CA VAL A 122 -1.54 1.17 4.85
C VAL A 122 -1.17 0.04 3.88
N PHE A 123 0.07 0.02 3.38
CA PHE A 123 0.55 -1.09 2.53
C PHE A 123 0.46 -2.45 3.23
N PHE A 124 0.79 -2.50 4.52
CA PHE A 124 0.71 -3.74 5.28
C PHE A 124 -0.75 -4.20 5.48
N LEU A 125 -1.65 -3.31 5.90
CA LEU A 125 -3.07 -3.62 6.09
C LEU A 125 -3.74 -4.06 4.79
N ILE A 126 -3.50 -3.37 3.69
CA ILE A 126 -3.98 -3.78 2.36
C ILE A 126 -3.39 -5.12 1.97
N ALA A 127 -2.11 -5.36 2.24
CA ALA A 127 -1.49 -6.64 1.96
C ALA A 127 -2.16 -7.78 2.73
N LEU A 128 -2.56 -7.57 4.00
CA LEU A 128 -3.33 -8.55 4.79
C LEU A 128 -4.71 -8.81 4.20
N LEU A 129 -5.38 -7.78 3.66
CA LEU A 129 -6.69 -7.91 3.01
C LEU A 129 -6.61 -8.49 1.59
N ALA A 130 -5.45 -8.48 0.94
CA ALA A 130 -5.28 -8.91 -0.46
C ALA A 130 -5.80 -10.33 -0.78
N PRO A 131 -5.62 -11.36 0.09
CA PRO A 131 -6.23 -12.67 -0.13
C PRO A 131 -7.76 -12.64 -0.11
N LEU A 132 -8.37 -11.80 0.73
CA LEU A 132 -9.83 -11.60 0.78
C LEU A 132 -10.32 -10.92 -0.50
N PHE A 133 -9.61 -9.89 -0.96
CA PHE A 133 -9.91 -9.22 -2.23
C PHE A 133 -9.85 -10.19 -3.41
N LYS A 134 -8.86 -11.11 -3.45
CA LYS A 134 -8.79 -12.16 -4.46
C LYS A 134 -10.01 -13.07 -4.46
N LYS A 135 -10.45 -13.53 -3.28
CA LYS A 135 -11.64 -14.37 -3.15
C LYS A 135 -12.89 -13.64 -3.64
N TYR A 136 -13.04 -12.37 -3.25
CA TYR A 136 -14.15 -11.51 -3.67
C TYR A 136 -14.18 -11.28 -5.19
N ILE A 137 -13.05 -10.95 -5.82
CA ILE A 137 -12.95 -10.76 -7.28
C ILE A 137 -13.30 -12.05 -8.05
N ASN A 138 -12.88 -13.20 -7.52
CA ASN A 138 -13.19 -14.50 -8.12
C ASN A 138 -14.67 -14.86 -7.96
N PHE A 139 -15.28 -14.51 -6.82
CA PHE A 139 -16.70 -14.75 -6.56
C PHE A 139 -17.62 -13.99 -7.52
N ILE A 140 -17.37 -12.70 -7.76
CA ILE A 140 -18.24 -11.89 -8.65
C ILE A 140 -18.02 -12.24 -10.13
N ASN A 141 -16.79 -12.61 -10.48
CA ASN A 141 -16.38 -13.01 -11.82
C ASN A 141 -16.68 -11.99 -12.96
N SER A 142 -16.94 -10.72 -12.64
CA SER A 142 -17.25 -9.67 -13.63
C SER A 142 -16.57 -8.36 -13.26
N SER A 143 -15.67 -7.89 -14.13
CA SER A 143 -14.93 -6.63 -13.93
C SER A 143 -15.85 -5.41 -13.88
N LYS A 144 -16.87 -5.35 -14.74
CA LYS A 144 -17.87 -4.26 -14.74
C LYS A 144 -18.63 -4.20 -13.43
N LYS A 145 -19.11 -5.34 -12.91
CA LYS A 145 -19.82 -5.38 -11.62
C LYS A 145 -18.92 -4.94 -10.46
N ILE A 146 -17.66 -5.38 -10.46
CA ILE A 146 -16.69 -4.96 -9.43
C ILE A 146 -16.45 -3.45 -9.52
N ALA A 147 -16.23 -2.89 -10.72
CA ALA A 147 -16.03 -1.46 -10.89
C ALA A 147 -17.25 -0.65 -10.39
N THR A 148 -18.47 -1.06 -10.74
CA THR A 148 -19.70 -0.42 -10.24
C THR A 148 -19.79 -0.48 -8.71
N GLN A 149 -19.47 -1.62 -8.09
CA GLN A 149 -19.48 -1.75 -6.64
C GLN A 149 -18.42 -0.88 -5.96
N LEU A 150 -17.21 -0.78 -6.53
CA LEU A 150 -16.16 0.09 -6.00
C LEU A 150 -16.56 1.57 -6.09
N THR A 151 -17.19 1.99 -7.18
CA THR A 151 -17.74 3.35 -7.30
C THR A 151 -18.80 3.62 -6.23
N LEU A 152 -19.72 2.68 -6.00
CA LEU A 152 -20.73 2.83 -4.94
C LEU A 152 -20.08 2.93 -3.55
N VAL A 153 -19.09 2.09 -3.25
CA VAL A 153 -18.33 2.15 -2.00
C VAL A 153 -17.63 3.50 -1.83
N TYR A 154 -17.05 4.05 -2.90
CA TYR A 154 -16.42 5.37 -2.88
C TYR A 154 -17.43 6.50 -2.60
N VAL A 155 -18.60 6.47 -3.25
CA VAL A 155 -19.65 7.46 -3.02
C VAL A 155 -20.17 7.38 -1.57
N CYS A 156 -20.41 6.18 -1.05
CA CYS A 156 -20.79 5.99 0.35
C CYS A 156 -19.71 6.49 1.30
N TYR A 157 -18.44 6.27 0.98
CA TYR A 157 -17.30 6.74 1.74
C TYR A 157 -17.26 8.27 1.81
N GLU A 158 -17.39 8.97 0.69
CA GLU A 158 -17.41 10.45 0.62
C GLU A 158 -18.59 11.04 1.41
N ILE A 159 -19.78 10.41 1.31
CA ILE A 159 -20.94 10.79 2.12
C ILE A 159 -20.60 10.65 3.60
N THR A 160 -20.06 9.50 4.01
CA THR A 160 -19.77 9.22 5.41
C THR A 160 -18.72 10.18 5.98
N LEU A 161 -17.67 10.49 5.23
CA LEU A 161 -16.68 11.49 5.62
C LEU A 161 -17.30 12.87 5.87
N ARG A 162 -18.29 13.27 5.06
CA ARG A 162 -18.93 14.58 5.18
C ARG A 162 -19.80 14.72 6.43
N TYR A 163 -20.40 13.62 6.90
CA TYR A 163 -21.36 13.63 8.00
C TYR A 163 -20.80 13.13 9.33
N ILE A 164 -19.71 12.36 9.32
CA ILE A 164 -19.07 11.86 10.54
C ILE A 164 -17.87 12.74 10.88
N ASN A 165 -18.06 13.70 11.78
CA ASN A 165 -16.97 14.47 12.37
C ASN A 165 -16.46 13.75 13.62
N THR A 166 -15.55 12.80 13.46
CA THR A 166 -14.94 12.07 14.58
C THR A 166 -13.43 12.20 14.56
N ASP A 167 -12.86 12.76 15.62
CA ASP A 167 -11.41 12.84 15.91
C ASP A 167 -10.78 11.48 16.28
N PHE A 168 -11.50 10.38 16.08
CA PHE A 168 -11.11 9.08 16.58
C PHE A 168 -10.01 8.46 15.70
N LEU A 169 -8.92 7.97 16.32
CA LEU A 169 -7.79 7.32 15.64
C LEU A 169 -8.22 6.18 14.69
N LEU A 170 -9.25 5.43 15.08
CA LEU A 170 -9.84 4.35 14.27
C LEU A 170 -10.48 4.89 12.98
N TRP A 171 -11.11 6.08 13.04
CA TRP A 171 -11.68 6.75 11.88
C TRP A 171 -10.60 7.12 10.87
N ASN A 172 -9.47 7.65 11.33
CA ASN A 172 -8.31 7.93 10.48
C ASN A 172 -7.75 6.67 9.80
N ILE A 173 -7.74 5.53 10.49
CA ILE A 173 -7.30 4.26 9.92
C ILE A 173 -8.26 3.81 8.82
N PHE A 174 -9.58 3.83 9.07
CA PHE A 174 -10.58 3.45 8.07
C PHE A 174 -10.60 4.41 6.88
N ALA A 175 -10.49 5.71 7.14
CA ALA A 175 -10.44 6.74 6.12
C ALA A 175 -9.25 6.55 5.15
N GLN A 176 -8.13 6.02 5.63
CA GLN A 176 -7.01 5.67 4.76
C GLN A 176 -7.26 4.33 4.04
N ILE A 177 -7.68 3.28 4.74
CA ILE A 177 -7.75 1.93 4.15
C ILE A 177 -8.75 1.82 3.01
N ILE A 178 -9.93 2.46 3.13
CA ILE A 178 -11.02 2.32 2.14
C ILE A 178 -10.57 2.78 0.74
N PRO A 179 -10.15 4.04 0.52
CA PRO A 179 -9.75 4.51 -0.81
C PRO A 179 -8.57 3.72 -1.37
N TYR A 180 -7.57 3.40 -0.56
CA TYR A 180 -6.43 2.61 -1.03
C TYR A 180 -6.80 1.15 -1.35
N SER A 181 -7.76 0.56 -0.64
CA SER A 181 -8.30 -0.76 -0.99
C SER A 181 -8.98 -0.75 -2.37
N ILE A 182 -9.69 0.33 -2.71
CA ILE A 182 -10.28 0.51 -4.04
C ILE A 182 -9.18 0.49 -5.12
N PHE A 183 -8.12 1.29 -4.97
CA PHE A 183 -7.00 1.29 -5.93
C PHE A 183 -6.32 -0.07 -6.05
N PHE A 184 -6.14 -0.78 -4.93
CA PHE A 184 -5.56 -2.11 -4.95
C PHE A 184 -6.44 -3.12 -5.71
N ILE A 185 -7.74 -3.12 -5.47
CA ILE A 185 -8.70 -4.00 -6.15
C ILE A 185 -8.75 -3.66 -7.65
N LEU A 186 -8.77 -2.38 -8.02
CA LEU A 186 -8.71 -1.96 -9.42
C LEU A 186 -7.46 -2.52 -10.11
N GLY A 187 -6.29 -2.42 -9.47
CA GLY A 187 -5.05 -3.01 -9.99
C GLY A 187 -5.12 -4.53 -10.15
N MET A 188 -5.84 -5.24 -9.28
CA MET A 188 -6.05 -6.68 -9.47
C MET A 188 -7.00 -7.00 -10.63
N VAL A 189 -8.03 -6.18 -10.83
CA VAL A 189 -9.05 -6.39 -11.87
C VAL A 189 -8.50 -6.14 -13.26
N THR A 190 -7.62 -5.14 -13.45
CA THR A 190 -7.02 -4.85 -14.77
C THR A 190 -6.26 -6.03 -15.35
N VAL A 191 -5.60 -6.83 -14.48
CA VAL A 191 -4.92 -8.07 -14.89
C VAL A 191 -5.91 -9.14 -15.33
N LYS A 192 -7.08 -9.23 -14.69
CA LYS A 192 -8.12 -10.21 -15.03
C LYS A 192 -8.81 -9.91 -16.36
N THR A 193 -8.87 -8.64 -16.77
CA THR A 193 -9.51 -8.22 -18.02
C THR A 193 -8.57 -8.21 -19.22
N GLY A 194 -7.25 -8.23 -19.00
CA GLY A 194 -6.22 -8.14 -20.03
C GLY A 194 -5.69 -9.48 -20.54
N GLY A 195 -6.32 -10.60 -20.18
CA GLY A 195 -6.04 -11.94 -20.71
C GLY A 195 -7.33 -12.60 -21.16
#